data_AF-A0A9P9TTG4-F1
#
_entry.id   AF-A0A9P9TTG4-F1
#
_cell.length_a   1.000
_cell.length_b   1.000
_cell.length_c   1.000
_cell.angle_alpha   90.00
_cell.angle_beta   90.00
_cell.angle_gamma   90.00
#
_symmetry.space_group_name_H-M   'P 1'
#
loop_
_entity.id
_entity.type
_entity.pdbx_description
1 polymer ?
#
loop_
_entity_poly.entity_id
_entity_poly.type
_entity_poly.pdbx_seq_one_letter_code
_entity_poly.pdbx_strand_id
1 'polypeptide(L)'
;MSRIQQRQIRWAKSWPTEVDSPIFEYTCSYERGLKVCKKKFPRQCDLRQHQKYHIRPSHCTKCPRRFASPKDLERHDTTIHNNTLKYFCPYAWCRDSIKLELEDWYVMGFRRKDHWLKHLSTEHSASKGEVKFVQKVGIPLGKLEGGTWIAVIPKPSTADGGLAGPSNGDVELVKGASQKT
;
A
#
# COMPACT_ATOMS: atom_id res chain seq x y z
N MET A 1 26.47 -57.76 8.59
CA MET A 1 27.10 -56.95 7.54
C MET A 1 26.04 -56.63 6.50
N SER A 2 25.39 -55.47 6.59
CA SER A 2 24.39 -55.03 5.62
C SER A 2 24.63 -53.55 5.33
N ARG A 3 25.06 -53.31 4.09
CA ARG A 3 25.54 -52.04 3.54
C ARG A 3 24.33 -51.17 3.19
N ILE A 4 23.97 -50.23 4.06
CA ILE A 4 22.92 -49.26 3.75
C ILE A 4 23.53 -48.19 2.83
N GLN A 5 23.13 -48.24 1.56
CA GLN A 5 23.56 -47.33 0.50
C GLN A 5 22.95 -45.94 0.74
N GLN A 6 23.77 -44.93 1.00
CA GLN A 6 23.34 -43.54 1.05
C GLN A 6 22.97 -43.07 -0.37
N ARG A 7 21.67 -42.88 -0.64
CA ARG A 7 21.22 -42.11 -1.81
C ARG A 7 21.40 -40.63 -1.52
N GLN A 8 22.36 -40.01 -2.19
CA GLN A 8 22.57 -38.56 -2.19
C GLN A 8 21.39 -37.85 -2.86
N ILE A 9 20.59 -37.11 -2.10
CA ILE A 9 19.64 -36.12 -2.64
C ILE A 9 20.32 -34.75 -2.59
N ARG A 10 21.02 -34.44 -3.68
CA ARG A 10 21.68 -33.15 -3.94
C ARG A 10 20.64 -32.07 -4.30
N TRP A 11 19.93 -31.45 -3.35
CA TRP A 11 19.48 -30.04 -3.49
C TRP A 11 18.62 -29.45 -2.35
N ALA A 12 18.15 -30.21 -1.35
CA ALA A 12 17.35 -29.63 -0.27
C ALA A 12 18.20 -29.03 0.87
N LYS A 13 18.06 -27.72 1.05
CA LYS A 13 18.58 -26.92 2.16
C LYS A 13 17.70 -27.16 3.39
N SER A 14 18.29 -27.52 4.53
CA SER A 14 17.70 -27.73 5.90
C SER A 14 17.64 -29.21 6.33
N TRP A 15 18.30 -29.50 7.46
CA TRP A 15 18.27 -30.79 8.18
C TRP A 15 16.86 -31.09 8.72
N PRO A 16 16.45 -32.38 8.88
CA PRO A 16 15.22 -32.70 9.58
C PRO A 16 15.42 -32.32 11.05
N THR A 17 14.90 -31.16 11.42
CA THR A 17 14.74 -30.78 12.81
C THR A 17 13.42 -31.38 13.26
N GLU A 18 13.45 -32.65 13.68
CA GLU A 18 12.48 -33.13 14.67
C GLU A 18 12.76 -32.37 15.96
N VAL A 19 12.28 -31.13 16.02
CA VAL A 19 11.93 -30.48 17.26
C VAL A 19 10.41 -30.52 17.31
N ASP A 20 9.87 -31.52 17.99
CA ASP A 20 8.59 -31.43 18.68
C ASP A 20 8.70 -30.32 19.74
N SER A 21 8.85 -29.07 19.28
CA SER A 21 8.74 -27.91 20.14
C SER A 21 7.26 -27.69 20.40
N PRO A 22 6.84 -27.64 21.67
CA PRO A 22 5.45 -27.36 21.99
C PRO A 22 5.06 -26.07 21.29
N ILE A 23 3.99 -26.13 20.49
CA ILE A 23 3.43 -24.96 19.85
C ILE A 23 3.02 -24.03 21.00
N PHE A 24 3.85 -23.04 21.33
CA PHE A 24 3.51 -22.03 22.31
C PHE A 24 2.42 -21.14 21.67
N GLU A 25 1.18 -21.64 21.71
CA GLU A 25 0.02 -20.99 21.15
C GLU A 25 -0.49 -19.93 22.12
N TYR A 26 -0.31 -18.66 21.75
CA TYR A 26 -0.90 -17.55 22.47
C TYR A 26 -2.34 -17.37 22.03
N THR A 27 -3.29 -17.67 22.91
CA THR A 27 -4.72 -17.56 22.61
C THR A 27 -5.28 -16.22 23.10
N CYS A 28 -6.04 -15.54 22.25
CA CYS A 28 -6.81 -14.37 22.64
C CYS A 28 -7.91 -14.79 23.62
N SER A 29 -8.03 -14.08 24.74
CA SER A 29 -9.07 -14.27 25.76
C SER A 29 -10.10 -13.13 25.78
N TYR A 30 -10.14 -12.31 24.73
CA TYR A 30 -11.03 -11.15 24.70
C TYR A 30 -12.50 -11.57 24.67
N GLU A 31 -13.26 -11.00 25.59
CA GLU A 31 -14.71 -11.15 25.72
C GLU A 31 -15.37 -9.78 25.90
N ARG A 32 -16.46 -9.55 25.16
CA ARG A 32 -17.32 -8.37 25.36
C ARG A 32 -18.74 -8.70 24.94
N GLY A 33 -19.64 -8.85 25.92
CA GLY A 33 -20.99 -9.37 25.68
C GLY A 33 -20.92 -10.76 25.04
N LEU A 34 -21.71 -11.02 24.00
CA LEU A 34 -21.69 -12.28 23.23
C LEU A 34 -20.49 -12.44 22.28
N LYS A 35 -19.60 -11.44 22.16
CA LYS A 35 -18.44 -11.50 21.28
C LYS A 35 -17.22 -12.05 22.02
N VAL A 36 -16.96 -13.33 21.82
CA VAL A 36 -15.78 -14.03 22.34
C VAL A 36 -14.77 -14.24 21.23
N CYS A 37 -13.50 -13.90 21.45
CA CYS A 37 -12.44 -14.09 20.47
C CYS A 37 -11.40 -15.09 21.00
N LYS A 38 -11.32 -16.28 20.37
CA LYS A 38 -10.40 -17.38 20.72
C LYS A 38 -9.30 -17.61 19.68
N LYS A 39 -8.86 -16.55 18.98
CA LYS A 39 -7.82 -16.68 17.95
C LYS A 39 -6.46 -17.03 18.57
N LYS A 40 -5.73 -17.93 17.91
CA LYS A 40 -4.42 -18.42 18.33
C LYS A 40 -3.32 -17.76 17.50
N PHE A 41 -2.19 -17.48 18.14
CA PHE A 41 -1.03 -16.84 17.53
C PHE A 41 0.26 -17.56 17.91
N PRO A 42 1.23 -17.66 16.99
CA PRO A 42 2.51 -18.33 17.25
C PRO A 42 3.45 -17.51 18.15
N ARG A 43 3.20 -16.20 18.30
CA ARG A 43 4.03 -15.29 19.11
C ARG A 43 3.18 -14.33 19.92
N GLN A 44 3.68 -13.97 21.10
CA GLN A 44 3.02 -13.03 22.01
C GLN A 44 2.89 -11.63 21.40
N CYS A 45 3.87 -11.18 20.61
CA CYS A 45 3.80 -9.88 19.92
C CYS A 45 2.61 -9.81 18.94
N ASP A 46 2.33 -10.89 18.23
CA ASP A 46 1.20 -10.99 17.30
C ASP A 46 -0.13 -10.96 18.07
N LEU A 47 -0.23 -11.66 19.21
CA LEU A 47 -1.40 -11.58 20.09
C LEU A 47 -1.62 -10.16 20.62
N ARG A 48 -0.57 -9.47 21.09
CA ARG A 48 -0.67 -8.08 21.57
C ARG A 48 -1.15 -7.13 20.48
N GLN A 49 -0.65 -7.30 19.25
CA GLN A 49 -1.13 -6.53 18.11
C GLN A 49 -2.59 -6.85 17.80
N HIS A 50 -2.99 -8.12 17.88
CA HIS A 50 -4.37 -8.54 17.68
C HIS A 50 -5.34 -7.90 18.70
N GLN A 51 -4.98 -7.85 19.98
CA GLN A 51 -5.83 -7.27 21.03
C GLN A 51 -6.20 -5.80 20.78
N LYS A 52 -5.35 -5.04 20.07
CA LYS A 52 -5.64 -3.64 19.70
C LYS A 52 -6.88 -3.51 18.82
N TYR A 53 -7.25 -4.53 18.05
CA TYR A 53 -8.47 -4.52 17.23
C TYR A 53 -9.75 -4.61 18.04
N HIS A 54 -9.67 -5.11 19.27
CA HIS A 54 -10.81 -5.18 20.18
C HIS A 54 -11.04 -3.86 20.89
N ILE A 55 -9.95 -3.24 21.37
CA ILE A 55 -10.00 -2.01 22.16
C ILE A 55 -10.17 -0.78 21.26
N ARG A 56 -9.49 -0.74 20.11
CA ARG A 56 -9.47 0.38 19.14
C ARG A 56 -9.36 1.75 19.84
N PRO A 57 -8.20 2.04 20.47
CA PRO A 57 -8.06 3.19 21.36
C PRO A 57 -8.22 4.55 20.65
N SER A 58 -7.91 4.61 19.35
CA SER A 58 -7.93 5.85 18.58
C SER A 58 -9.28 6.00 17.88
N HIS A 59 -9.96 7.13 18.03
CA HIS A 59 -11.22 7.42 17.35
C HIS A 59 -11.09 8.65 16.46
N CYS A 60 -11.82 8.67 15.35
CA CYS A 60 -11.92 9.84 14.51
C CYS A 60 -12.85 10.87 15.16
N THR A 61 -12.48 12.14 15.12
CA THR A 61 -13.30 13.25 15.62
C THR A 61 -14.38 13.68 14.62
N LYS A 62 -14.21 13.36 13.34
CA LYS A 62 -15.10 13.75 12.24
C LYS A 62 -16.14 12.67 11.89
N CYS A 63 -15.93 11.42 12.32
CA CYS A 63 -16.86 10.32 12.04
C CYS A 63 -16.81 9.25 13.14
N PRO A 64 -17.81 8.35 13.25
CA PRO A 64 -17.86 7.37 14.34
C PRO A 64 -16.84 6.20 14.22
N ARG A 65 -15.86 6.29 13.32
CA ARG A 65 -14.87 5.22 13.10
C ARG A 65 -13.79 5.21 14.19
N ARG A 66 -13.43 4.00 14.62
CA ARG A 66 -12.34 3.73 15.58
C ARG A 66 -11.21 2.93 14.94
N PHE A 67 -10.01 2.98 15.47
CA PHE A 67 -8.81 2.37 14.89
C PHE A 67 -7.95 1.72 15.96
N ALA A 68 -7.29 0.63 15.57
CA ALA A 68 -6.39 -0.13 16.45
C ALA A 68 -5.07 0.60 16.74
N SER A 69 -4.68 1.53 15.87
CA SER A 69 -3.45 2.31 16.02
C SER A 69 -3.66 3.78 15.60
N PRO A 70 -2.88 4.71 16.16
CA PRO A 70 -2.91 6.12 15.75
C PRO A 70 -2.49 6.30 14.28
N LYS A 71 -1.55 5.49 13.77
CA LYS A 71 -1.15 5.51 12.36
C LYS A 71 -2.30 5.15 11.41
N ASP A 72 -3.20 4.26 11.83
CA ASP A 72 -4.36 3.92 11.02
C ASP A 72 -5.43 5.03 11.08
N LEU A 73 -5.56 5.72 12.21
CA LEU A 73 -6.42 6.90 12.33
C LEU A 73 -5.92 8.06 11.47
N GLU A 74 -4.63 8.37 11.51
CA GLU A 74 -4.01 9.42 10.68
C GLU A 74 -4.20 9.12 9.18
N ARG A 75 -3.96 7.86 8.78
CA ARG A 75 -4.23 7.41 7.42
C ARG A 75 -5.70 7.53 7.06
N HIS A 76 -6.61 7.22 7.98
CA HIS A 76 -8.03 7.40 7.76
C HIS A 76 -8.41 8.87 7.58
N ASP A 77 -7.91 9.76 8.43
CA ASP A 77 -8.23 11.19 8.35
C ASP A 77 -7.75 11.80 7.04
N THR A 78 -6.50 11.52 6.66
CA THR A 78 -5.92 11.97 5.40
C THR A 78 -6.66 11.44 4.17
N THR A 79 -7.07 10.17 4.17
CA THR A 79 -7.67 9.53 2.98
C THR A 79 -9.19 9.73 2.84
N ILE A 80 -9.91 9.94 3.94
CA ILE A 80 -11.38 10.04 3.94
C ILE A 80 -11.85 11.46 4.17
N HIS A 81 -11.19 12.20 5.06
CA HIS A 81 -11.63 13.55 5.43
C HIS A 81 -10.86 14.64 4.71
N ASN A 82 -9.55 14.45 4.54
CA ASN A 82 -8.72 15.46 3.90
C ASN A 82 -8.69 15.31 2.37
N ASN A 83 -8.89 14.09 1.85
CA ASN A 83 -8.77 13.77 0.42
C ASN A 83 -7.54 14.46 -0.21
N THR A 84 -6.40 14.53 0.49
CA THR A 84 -5.34 15.47 0.09
C THR A 84 -4.50 14.99 -1.08
N LEU A 85 -4.42 13.67 -1.27
CA LEU A 85 -3.56 13.06 -2.27
C LEU A 85 -4.22 11.84 -2.90
N LYS A 86 -4.14 11.76 -4.23
CA LYS A 86 -4.50 10.57 -5.01
C LYS A 86 -3.32 10.09 -5.85
N TYR A 87 -3.19 8.78 -5.96
CA TYR A 87 -2.22 8.08 -6.81
C TYR A 87 -2.88 7.74 -8.15
N PHE A 88 -2.31 8.18 -9.26
CA PHE A 88 -2.84 7.88 -10.58
C PHE A 88 -2.02 6.81 -11.29
N CYS A 89 -2.68 6.11 -12.20
CA CYS A 89 -2.02 5.13 -13.05
C CYS A 89 -1.09 5.85 -14.07
N PRO A 90 0.17 5.41 -14.24
CA PRO A 90 1.10 6.02 -15.19
C PRO A 90 0.77 5.71 -16.66
N TYR A 91 -0.03 4.67 -16.93
CA TYR A 91 -0.39 4.30 -18.31
C TYR A 91 -1.56 5.17 -18.78
N ALA A 92 -1.34 6.01 -19.80
CA ALA A 92 -2.33 6.97 -20.30
C ALA A 92 -3.66 6.33 -20.72
N TRP A 93 -3.61 5.11 -21.28
CA TRP A 93 -4.79 4.34 -21.70
C TRP A 93 -5.60 3.76 -20.54
N CYS A 94 -5.08 3.78 -19.31
CA CYS A 94 -5.79 3.27 -18.14
C CYS A 94 -6.93 4.21 -17.73
N ARG A 95 -8.04 3.64 -17.25
CA ARG A 95 -9.15 4.42 -16.69
C ARG A 95 -8.72 5.23 -15.46
N ASP A 96 -7.79 4.71 -14.67
CA ASP A 96 -7.32 5.33 -13.43
C ASP A 96 -6.12 6.28 -13.64
N SER A 97 -5.79 6.60 -14.89
CA SER A 97 -4.76 7.57 -15.24
C SER A 97 -5.25 9.00 -15.02
N ILE A 98 -4.30 9.94 -14.92
CA ILE A 98 -4.61 11.36 -14.85
C ILE A 98 -4.92 11.87 -16.27
N LYS A 99 -6.10 12.47 -16.47
CA LYS A 99 -6.54 12.99 -17.77
C LYS A 99 -6.81 14.49 -17.65
N LEU A 100 -5.83 15.30 -17.99
CA LEU A 100 -5.90 16.77 -17.81
C LEU A 100 -7.00 17.44 -18.66
N GLU A 101 -7.39 16.80 -19.75
CA GLU A 101 -8.38 17.30 -20.71
C GLU A 101 -9.83 17.07 -20.27
N LEU A 102 -10.07 16.27 -19.23
CA LEU A 102 -11.41 15.95 -18.75
C LEU A 102 -11.73 16.75 -17.49
N GLU A 103 -12.88 17.43 -17.47
CA GLU A 103 -13.33 18.24 -16.32
C GLU A 103 -13.47 17.40 -15.03
N ASP A 104 -13.82 16.12 -15.16
CA ASP A 104 -14.05 15.21 -14.04
C ASP A 104 -12.80 14.42 -13.59
N TRP A 105 -11.59 14.84 -13.97
CA TRP A 105 -10.38 14.10 -13.64
C TRP A 105 -10.12 13.94 -12.13
N TYR A 106 -10.68 14.84 -11.31
CA TYR A 106 -10.64 14.77 -9.85
C TYR A 106 -11.38 13.56 -9.28
N VAL A 107 -12.24 12.87 -10.04
CA VAL A 107 -12.89 11.62 -9.57
C VAL A 107 -12.02 10.39 -9.78
N MET A 108 -11.02 10.45 -10.68
CA MET A 108 -10.12 9.33 -10.98
C MET A 108 -9.04 9.15 -9.90
N GLY A 109 -8.33 8.01 -9.99
CA GLY A 109 -7.18 7.71 -9.15
C GLY A 109 -7.49 7.04 -7.81
N PHE A 110 -6.44 6.51 -7.19
CA PHE A 110 -6.50 5.76 -5.94
C PHE A 110 -6.22 6.65 -4.75
N ARG A 111 -7.07 6.58 -3.73
CA ARG A 111 -6.81 7.25 -2.43
C ARG A 111 -5.63 6.63 -1.66
N ARG A 112 -5.13 5.48 -2.07
CA ARG A 112 -4.16 4.67 -1.31
C ARG A 112 -3.08 4.08 -2.20
N LYS A 113 -1.82 4.19 -1.75
CA LYS A 113 -0.64 3.68 -2.46
C LYS A 113 -0.69 2.17 -2.65
N ASP A 114 -1.15 1.43 -1.63
CA ASP A 114 -1.21 -0.03 -1.69
C ASP A 114 -2.28 -0.54 -2.66
N HIS A 115 -3.41 0.16 -2.78
CA HIS A 115 -4.43 -0.17 -3.78
C HIS A 115 -3.92 0.13 -5.20
N TRP A 116 -3.25 1.26 -5.38
CA TRP A 116 -2.58 1.61 -6.63
C TRP A 116 -1.52 0.58 -7.03
N LEU A 117 -0.67 0.16 -6.09
CA LEU A 117 0.32 -0.90 -6.31
C LEU A 117 -0.31 -2.22 -6.76
N LYS A 118 -1.41 -2.61 -6.10
CA LYS A 118 -2.16 -3.80 -6.49
C LYS A 118 -2.70 -3.66 -7.91
N HIS A 119 -3.30 -2.52 -8.24
CA HIS A 119 -3.80 -2.23 -9.58
C HIS A 119 -2.70 -2.35 -10.65
N LEU A 120 -1.51 -1.78 -10.42
CA LEU A 120 -0.39 -1.94 -11.36
C LEU A 120 -0.01 -3.40 -11.57
N SER A 121 0.01 -4.18 -10.49
CA SER A 121 0.32 -5.60 -10.57
C SER A 121 -0.76 -6.41 -11.27
N THR A 122 -2.05 -6.08 -11.11
CA THR A 122 -3.16 -6.89 -11.61
C THR A 122 -3.60 -6.49 -13.02
N GLU A 123 -3.71 -5.19 -13.30
CA GLU A 123 -4.21 -4.68 -14.57
C GLU A 123 -3.09 -4.50 -15.60
N HIS A 124 -1.88 -4.19 -15.15
CA HIS A 124 -0.74 -3.89 -16.03
C HIS A 124 0.36 -4.94 -15.95
N SER A 125 0.19 -5.99 -15.12
CA SER A 125 1.22 -7.01 -14.86
C SER A 125 2.59 -6.39 -14.53
N ALA A 126 2.58 -5.20 -13.91
CA ALA A 126 3.79 -4.40 -13.71
C ALA A 126 4.78 -5.14 -12.80
N SER A 127 6.02 -5.22 -13.24
CA SER A 127 7.06 -5.89 -12.46
C SER A 127 7.46 -5.08 -11.22
N LYS A 128 8.04 -5.73 -10.20
CA LYS A 128 8.58 -5.02 -9.02
C LYS A 128 9.64 -3.98 -9.41
N GLY A 129 10.40 -4.22 -10.49
CA GLY A 129 11.41 -3.29 -10.99
C GLY A 129 10.76 -2.05 -11.62
N GLU A 130 9.72 -2.25 -12.42
CA GLU A 130 8.95 -1.19 -13.08
C GLU A 130 8.22 -0.31 -12.07
N VAL A 131 7.58 -0.92 -11.06
CA VAL A 131 6.96 -0.17 -9.96
C VAL A 131 7.98 0.67 -9.20
N LYS A 132 9.18 0.12 -8.93
CA LYS A 132 10.25 0.87 -8.26
C LYS A 132 10.77 2.02 -9.14
N PHE A 133 10.87 1.79 -10.44
CA PHE A 133 11.24 2.82 -11.40
C PHE A 133 10.20 3.95 -11.41
N VAL A 134 8.90 3.65 -11.51
CA VAL A 134 7.82 4.65 -11.44
C VAL A 134 7.84 5.41 -10.11
N GLN A 135 8.07 4.72 -8.99
CA GLN A 135 8.20 5.38 -7.69
C GLN A 135 9.42 6.31 -7.59
N LYS A 136 10.49 6.03 -8.34
CA LYS A 136 11.72 6.81 -8.36
C LYS A 136 11.64 8.00 -9.31
N VAL A 137 11.07 7.80 -10.50
CA VAL A 137 10.95 8.83 -11.55
C VAL A 137 9.82 9.81 -11.24
N GLY A 138 8.78 9.35 -10.53
CA GLY A 138 7.68 10.19 -10.06
C GLY A 138 6.35 9.50 -10.33
N ILE A 139 5.50 9.45 -9.31
CA ILE A 139 4.13 8.97 -9.46
C ILE A 139 3.28 10.17 -9.88
N PRO A 140 2.45 10.07 -10.93
CA PRO A 140 1.46 11.09 -11.19
C PRO A 140 0.51 11.21 -9.99
N LEU A 141 0.50 12.39 -9.35
CA LEU A 141 -0.25 12.65 -8.14
C LEU A 141 -1.21 13.82 -8.37
N GLY A 142 -2.40 13.72 -7.81
CA GLY A 142 -3.29 14.86 -7.64
C GLY A 142 -3.15 15.35 -6.21
N LYS A 143 -2.92 16.65 -6.03
CA LYS A 143 -2.81 17.30 -4.72
C LYS A 143 -3.89 18.37 -4.59
N LEU A 144 -4.60 18.37 -3.46
CA LEU A 144 -5.54 19.44 -3.13
C LEU A 144 -4.79 20.61 -2.47
N GLU A 145 -4.80 21.78 -3.11
CA GLU A 145 -4.14 22.99 -2.62
C GLU A 145 -5.11 24.18 -2.70
N GLY A 146 -5.43 24.79 -1.56
CA GLY A 146 -6.38 25.92 -1.50
C GLY A 146 -7.79 25.60 -2.02
N GLY A 147 -8.25 24.35 -1.91
CA GLY A 147 -9.55 23.90 -2.44
C GLY A 147 -9.56 23.55 -3.93
N THR A 148 -8.43 23.69 -4.62
CA THR A 148 -8.29 23.34 -6.04
C THR A 148 -7.39 22.11 -6.20
N TRP A 149 -7.78 21.18 -7.08
CA TRP A 149 -6.95 20.03 -7.40
C TRP A 149 -5.88 20.40 -8.43
N ILE A 150 -4.63 20.15 -8.07
CA ILE A 150 -3.46 20.38 -8.93
C ILE A 150 -2.88 19.03 -9.32
N ALA A 151 -2.66 18.86 -10.62
CA ALA A 151 -1.98 17.69 -11.16
C ALA A 151 -0.47 17.89 -11.07
N VAL A 152 0.21 16.95 -10.42
CA VAL A 152 1.67 16.88 -10.33
C VAL A 152 2.11 15.75 -11.26
N ILE A 153 2.57 16.12 -12.45
CA ILE A 153 3.01 15.19 -13.47
C ILE A 153 4.54 15.23 -13.52
N PRO A 154 5.24 14.09 -13.40
CA PRO A 154 6.67 14.03 -13.64
C PRO A 154 6.94 14.35 -15.11
N LYS A 155 7.79 15.34 -15.40
CA LYS A 155 8.21 15.64 -16.76
C LYS A 155 8.98 14.45 -17.33
N PRO A 156 8.66 13.97 -18.54
CA PRO A 156 9.59 13.13 -19.27
C PRO A 156 10.79 14.03 -19.63
N SER A 157 11.98 13.66 -19.15
CA SER A 157 13.23 14.24 -19.67
C SER A 157 13.27 13.96 -21.17
N THR A 158 13.04 14.98 -22.01
CA THR A 158 13.28 14.92 -23.45
C THR A 158 14.78 14.80 -23.67
N ALA A 159 15.28 13.56 -23.61
CA ALA A 159 16.54 13.16 -24.21
C ALA A 159 16.20 11.96 -25.10
N ASP A 160 16.41 12.16 -26.40
CA ASP A 160 16.31 11.17 -27.46
C ASP A 160 16.83 9.78 -27.07
N GLY A 161 16.14 8.77 -27.59
CA GLY A 161 16.46 7.34 -27.65
C GLY A 161 17.72 6.87 -26.92
N GLY A 162 17.52 6.18 -25.79
CA GLY A 162 18.56 5.35 -25.18
C GLY A 162 18.46 5.27 -23.67
N LEU A 163 18.59 4.06 -23.14
CA LEU A 163 18.70 3.77 -21.71
C LEU A 163 19.84 4.61 -21.08
N ALA A 164 19.50 5.67 -20.33
CA ALA A 164 20.43 6.37 -19.44
C ALA A 164 19.71 6.92 -18.21
N GLY A 165 20.38 6.83 -17.04
CA GLY A 165 19.81 7.04 -15.71
C GLY A 165 19.48 8.49 -15.33
N PRO A 166 18.80 8.72 -14.19
CA PRO A 166 18.10 9.98 -13.93
C PRO A 166 19.00 11.07 -13.32
N SER A 167 18.94 12.28 -13.89
CA SER A 167 19.21 13.55 -13.23
C SER A 167 17.97 13.99 -12.41
N ASN A 168 18.20 14.56 -11.23
CA ASN A 168 17.14 15.03 -10.34
C ASN A 168 16.63 16.41 -10.77
N GLY A 169 15.31 16.52 -10.89
CA GLY A 169 14.59 17.72 -10.45
C GLY A 169 14.05 18.63 -11.54
N ASP A 170 12.88 18.31 -12.09
CA ASP A 170 11.95 19.30 -12.67
C ASP A 170 10.51 18.76 -12.58
N VAL A 171 9.68 19.39 -11.75
CA VAL A 171 8.26 19.03 -11.53
C VAL A 171 7.39 20.15 -12.09
N GLU A 172 6.45 19.86 -13.01
CA GLU A 172 5.51 20.87 -13.51
C GLU A 172 4.22 20.86 -12.70
N LEU A 173 3.77 22.04 -12.26
CA LEU A 173 2.46 22.23 -11.64
C LEU A 173 1.49 22.75 -12.70
N VAL A 174 0.52 21.92 -13.07
CA VAL A 174 -0.57 22.33 -13.98
C VAL A 174 -1.84 22.53 -13.15
N LYS A 175 -2.37 23.75 -13.16
CA LYS A 175 -3.57 24.13 -12.38
C LYS A 175 -4.83 23.69 -13.12
N GLY A 176 -5.69 22.89 -12.47
CA GLY A 176 -7.07 22.66 -12.90
C GLY A 176 -7.98 23.81 -12.46
N ALA A 177 -9.04 24.09 -13.23
CA ALA A 177 -9.93 25.23 -13.02
C ALA A 177 -10.60 25.26 -11.63
N SER A 178 -10.68 26.46 -11.07
CA SER A 178 -11.34 26.79 -9.80
C SER A 178 -12.86 26.66 -9.94
N GLN A 179 -13.52 26.07 -8.95
CA GLN A 179 -14.99 26.03 -8.86
C GLN A 179 -15.52 27.47 -8.89
N LYS A 180 -16.23 27.84 -9.96
CA LYS A 180 -17.06 29.03 -9.95
C LYS A 180 -18.26 28.77 -9.04
N THR A 181 -18.50 29.76 -8.19
CA THR A 181 -19.57 29.93 -7.20
C THR A 181 -20.95 29.63 -7.73
#